data_AF-A0A9E4Y030-F1
#
_entry.id   AF-A0A9E4Y030-F1
#
_cell.length_a   1.000
_cell.length_b   1.000
_cell.length_c   1.000
_cell.angle_alpha   90.00
_cell.angle_beta   90.00
_cell.angle_gamma   90.00
#
_symmetry.space_group_name_H-M   'P 1'
#
loop_
_entity.id
_entity.type
_entity.pdbx_description
1 polymer ?
#
loop_
_entity_poly.entity_id
_entity_poly.type
_entity_poly.pdbx_seq_one_letter_code
_entity_poly.pdbx_strand_id
1 'polypeptide(L)'
;MTSFINRLDHACETSRSLVCVGLDVDPQRMPVNDPLEFNQAIVDATADLVCAYKPNLAFYEALGIPGLQALEGTIDYIRSNAPQTIIIGDAKRGDIGPSGEAYTRAMFEVWGFDAVTFNAWGGQDTLLPFVKDPNRGIFIWCRGSNPSAADFQDLPVDTPQGRVPLYQHLARAAVSWNHNGNIGLVMGATYPKQLADVREMCPDMPLLVPGVGTQGGDLEAAVRAGVDSHGRR
;
A
#
# COMPACT_ATOMS: atom_id res chain seq x y z
N MET A 1 16.93 6.46 14.04
CA MET A 1 16.12 5.72 13.05
C MET A 1 15.17 6.72 12.40
N THR A 2 14.96 6.61 11.09
CA THR A 2 14.12 7.54 10.32
C THR A 2 12.74 6.93 10.15
N SER A 3 11.68 7.68 10.50
CA SER A 3 10.29 7.20 10.41
C SER A 3 9.91 6.78 8.98
N PHE A 4 8.92 5.91 8.86
CA PHE A 4 8.39 5.44 7.57
C PHE A 4 8.02 6.62 6.65
N ILE A 5 7.31 7.61 7.19
CA ILE A 5 6.90 8.82 6.47
C ILE A 5 8.10 9.59 5.94
N ASN A 6 9.12 9.85 6.77
CA ASN A 6 10.28 10.60 6.31
C ASN A 6 11.04 9.84 5.21
N ARG A 7 11.11 8.50 5.29
CA ARG A 7 11.69 7.67 4.24
C ARG A 7 10.86 7.72 2.95
N LEU A 8 9.54 7.70 3.05
CA LEU A 8 8.63 7.82 1.91
C LEU A 8 8.76 9.18 1.22
N ASP A 9 8.81 10.28 1.98
CA ASP A 9 9.08 11.61 1.41
C ASP A 9 10.42 11.64 0.69
N HIS A 10 11.46 11.14 1.34
CA HIS A 10 12.79 11.11 0.77
C HIS A 10 12.86 10.30 -0.54
N ALA A 11 12.15 9.17 -0.60
CA ALA A 11 12.04 8.35 -1.81
C ALA A 11 11.36 9.11 -2.95
N CYS A 12 10.25 9.81 -2.66
CA CYS A 12 9.53 10.64 -3.63
C CYS A 12 10.37 11.84 -4.10
N GLU A 13 11.06 12.53 -3.19
CA GLU A 13 11.91 13.68 -3.50
C GLU A 13 13.11 13.30 -4.36
N THR A 14 13.79 12.20 -4.00
CA THR A 14 15.00 11.74 -4.70
C THR A 14 14.68 11.24 -6.11
N SER A 15 13.59 10.49 -6.27
CA SER A 15 13.12 10.02 -7.59
C SER A 15 12.35 11.09 -8.37
N ARG A 16 11.92 12.18 -7.71
CA ARG A 16 10.96 13.17 -8.23
C ARG A 16 9.71 12.50 -8.79
N SER A 17 9.23 11.47 -8.08
CA SER A 17 8.17 10.58 -8.55
C SER A 17 7.21 10.22 -7.43
N LEU A 18 5.94 10.01 -7.80
CA LEU A 18 4.91 9.39 -6.97
C LEU A 18 4.59 7.96 -7.43
N VAL A 19 5.35 7.45 -8.40
CA VAL A 19 5.06 6.17 -9.04
C VAL A 19 5.46 5.03 -8.11
N CYS A 20 4.50 4.14 -7.87
CA CYS A 20 4.69 2.86 -7.23
C CYS A 20 4.48 1.74 -8.27
N VAL A 21 5.53 0.99 -8.61
CA VAL A 21 5.44 -0.11 -9.57
C VAL A 21 4.98 -1.39 -8.87
N GLY A 22 3.90 -1.99 -9.36
CA GLY A 22 3.43 -3.30 -8.92
C GLY A 22 4.27 -4.42 -9.51
N LEU A 23 4.63 -5.40 -8.68
CA LEU A 23 5.37 -6.60 -9.08
C LEU A 23 4.46 -7.82 -8.89
N ASP A 24 3.56 -8.01 -9.84
CA ASP A 24 2.52 -9.04 -9.81
C ASP A 24 2.91 -10.15 -10.80
N VAL A 25 3.62 -11.18 -10.31
CA VAL A 25 4.23 -12.24 -11.12
C VAL A 25 3.20 -13.28 -11.60
N ASP A 26 2.71 -13.11 -12.82
CA ASP A 26 1.80 -14.05 -13.47
C ASP A 26 2.52 -14.82 -14.60
N PRO A 27 2.79 -16.13 -14.43
CA PRO A 27 3.48 -16.92 -15.45
C PRO A 27 2.83 -16.92 -16.84
N GLN A 28 1.53 -16.61 -16.93
CA GLN A 28 0.83 -16.54 -18.22
C GLN A 28 1.06 -15.21 -18.95
N ARG A 29 1.58 -14.19 -18.25
CA ARG A 29 1.76 -12.83 -18.75
C ARG A 29 3.21 -12.37 -18.77
N MET A 30 4.11 -13.16 -18.19
CA MET A 30 5.55 -12.89 -18.15
C MET A 30 6.23 -13.36 -19.44
N PRO A 31 7.25 -12.62 -19.93
CA PRO A 31 8.05 -13.02 -21.09
C PRO A 31 9.11 -14.08 -20.76
N VAL A 32 9.37 -14.34 -19.47
CA VAL A 32 10.32 -15.33 -18.95
C VAL A 32 9.64 -16.20 -17.90
N ASN A 33 10.17 -17.39 -17.66
CA ASN A 33 9.57 -18.33 -16.71
C ASN A 33 9.96 -18.06 -15.25
N ASP A 34 11.11 -17.42 -15.02
CA ASP A 34 11.62 -17.13 -13.68
C ASP A 34 11.05 -15.79 -13.15
N PRO A 35 10.23 -15.81 -12.07
CA PRO A 35 9.71 -14.59 -11.46
C PRO A 35 10.78 -13.63 -10.96
N LEU A 36 11.94 -14.14 -10.52
CA LEU A 36 13.03 -13.29 -10.06
C LEU A 36 13.67 -12.54 -11.23
N GLU A 37 14.04 -13.25 -12.30
CA GLU A 37 14.61 -12.64 -13.52
C GLU A 37 13.67 -11.56 -14.09
N PHE A 38 12.37 -11.83 -14.12
CA PHE A 38 11.37 -10.86 -14.58
C PHE A 38 11.35 -9.59 -13.72
N ASN A 39 11.35 -9.75 -12.39
CA ASN A 39 11.34 -8.59 -11.50
C ASN A 39 12.65 -7.82 -11.54
N GLN A 40 13.80 -8.49 -11.69
CA GLN A 40 15.11 -7.83 -11.86
C GLN A 40 15.10 -6.92 -13.09
N ALA A 41 14.61 -7.43 -14.22
CA ALA A 41 14.51 -6.64 -15.45
C ALA A 41 13.58 -5.42 -15.30
N ILE A 42 12.47 -5.54 -14.55
CA ILE A 42 11.61 -4.40 -14.23
C ILE A 42 12.36 -3.39 -13.36
N VAL A 43 13.02 -3.86 -12.29
CA VAL A 43 13.72 -2.99 -11.35
C VAL A 43 14.83 -2.21 -12.07
N ASP A 44 15.64 -2.87 -12.89
CA ASP A 44 16.71 -2.25 -13.67
C ASP A 44 16.18 -1.16 -14.62
N ALA A 45 14.99 -1.37 -15.17
CA ALA A 45 14.38 -0.42 -16.10
C ALA A 45 13.67 0.75 -15.42
N THR A 46 13.33 0.66 -14.12
CA THR A 46 12.48 1.64 -13.44
C THR A 46 13.04 2.25 -12.15
N ALA A 47 14.18 1.79 -11.64
CA ALA A 47 14.72 2.20 -10.34
C ALA A 47 14.94 3.71 -10.18
N ASP A 48 15.19 4.44 -11.26
CA ASP A 48 15.36 5.90 -11.30
C ASP A 48 14.04 6.68 -11.47
N LEU A 49 12.93 5.97 -11.73
CA LEU A 49 11.63 6.56 -12.05
C LEU A 49 10.57 6.38 -10.95
N VAL A 50 10.87 5.59 -9.92
CA VAL A 50 9.87 5.17 -8.92
C VAL A 50 10.28 5.55 -7.50
N CYS A 51 9.30 5.83 -6.65
CA CYS A 51 9.52 5.99 -5.22
C CYS A 51 9.28 4.68 -4.45
N ALA A 52 8.55 3.73 -5.05
CA ALA A 52 8.20 2.48 -4.40
C ALA A 52 8.02 1.31 -5.38
N TYR A 53 8.27 0.11 -4.87
CA TYR A 53 7.84 -1.15 -5.47
C TYR A 53 6.81 -1.85 -4.57
N LYS A 54 5.83 -2.50 -5.18
CA LYS A 54 4.75 -3.18 -4.44
C LYS A 54 4.54 -4.61 -4.95
N PRO A 55 5.35 -5.59 -4.49
CA PRO A 55 5.06 -6.99 -4.76
C PRO A 55 3.73 -7.41 -4.11
N ASN A 56 2.90 -8.10 -4.88
CA ASN A 56 1.63 -8.64 -4.41
C ASN A 56 1.78 -10.11 -4.02
N LEU A 57 1.75 -10.39 -2.72
CA LEU A 57 2.09 -11.69 -2.16
C LEU A 57 1.24 -12.83 -2.73
N ALA A 58 -0.01 -12.56 -3.13
CA ALA A 58 -0.88 -13.59 -3.69
C ALA A 58 -0.29 -14.25 -4.94
N PHE A 59 0.40 -13.49 -5.79
CA PHE A 59 1.03 -14.03 -7.01
C PHE A 59 2.24 -14.92 -6.69
N TYR A 60 3.01 -14.58 -5.67
CA TYR A 60 4.15 -15.39 -5.23
C TYR A 60 3.69 -16.64 -4.46
N GLU A 61 2.71 -16.50 -3.57
CA GLU A 61 2.11 -17.60 -2.81
C GLU A 61 1.49 -18.66 -3.74
N ALA A 62 0.86 -18.24 -4.84
CA ALA A 62 0.28 -19.14 -5.84
C ALA A 62 1.31 -20.05 -6.53
N LEU A 63 2.59 -19.66 -6.53
CA LEU A 63 3.70 -20.46 -7.06
C LEU A 63 4.36 -21.36 -6.00
N GLY A 64 3.83 -21.36 -4.77
CA GLY A 64 4.36 -22.14 -3.65
C GLY A 64 5.74 -21.65 -3.17
N ILE A 65 6.54 -22.57 -2.63
CA ILE A 65 7.87 -22.26 -2.08
C ILE A 65 8.79 -21.59 -3.11
N PRO A 66 8.88 -22.03 -4.39
CA PRO A 66 9.68 -21.33 -5.39
C PRO A 66 9.26 -19.86 -5.58
N GLY A 67 7.97 -19.55 -5.53
CA GLY A 67 7.49 -18.18 -5.59
C GLY A 67 7.92 -17.34 -4.39
N LEU A 68 7.86 -17.91 -3.19
CA LEU A 68 8.33 -17.24 -1.97
C LEU A 68 9.84 -17.00 -1.97
N GLN A 69 10.63 -17.92 -2.54
CA GLN A 69 12.06 -17.71 -2.77
C GLN A 69 12.32 -16.60 -3.79
N ALA A 70 11.52 -16.53 -4.85
CA ALA A 70 11.61 -15.44 -5.82
C ALA A 70 11.21 -14.09 -5.21
N LEU A 71 10.26 -14.07 -4.27
CA LEU A 71 9.91 -12.87 -3.51
C LEU A 71 11.09 -12.39 -2.65
N GLU A 72 11.73 -13.30 -1.91
CA GLU A 72 12.93 -13.01 -1.12
C GLU A 72 14.03 -12.39 -1.99
N GLY A 73 14.37 -13.06 -3.10
CA GLY A 73 15.37 -12.57 -4.04
C GLY A 73 14.99 -11.23 -4.69
N THR A 74 13.69 -11.00 -4.94
CA THR A 74 13.19 -9.72 -5.49
C THR A 74 13.40 -8.58 -4.49
N ILE A 75 13.08 -8.82 -3.21
CA ILE A 75 13.27 -7.82 -2.15
C ILE A 75 14.75 -7.49 -2.00
N ASP A 76 15.61 -8.50 -1.89
CA ASP A 76 17.07 -8.32 -1.77
C ASP A 76 17.65 -7.55 -2.97
N TYR A 77 17.16 -7.85 -4.16
CA TYR A 77 17.58 -7.17 -5.37
C TYR A 77 17.18 -5.69 -5.39
N ILE A 78 15.95 -5.36 -4.98
CA ILE A 78 15.49 -3.97 -4.85
C ILE A 78 16.33 -3.23 -3.81
N ARG A 79 16.62 -3.86 -2.66
CA ARG A 79 17.47 -3.24 -1.61
C ARG A 79 18.87 -2.93 -2.12
N SER A 80 19.42 -3.78 -2.97
CA SER A 80 20.78 -3.62 -3.49
C SER A 80 20.86 -2.60 -4.62
N ASN A 81 19.88 -2.59 -5.54
CA ASN A 81 19.94 -1.80 -6.78
C ASN A 81 19.09 -0.52 -6.75
N ALA A 82 18.11 -0.43 -5.86
CA ALA A 82 17.25 0.73 -5.66
C ALA A 82 17.04 1.05 -4.17
N PRO A 83 18.13 1.23 -3.38
CA PRO A 83 18.09 1.35 -1.91
C PRO A 83 17.22 2.51 -1.39
N GLN A 84 17.01 3.54 -2.20
CA GLN A 84 16.17 4.69 -1.90
C GLN A 84 14.66 4.40 -1.98
N THR A 85 14.25 3.29 -2.60
CA THR A 85 12.84 2.98 -2.82
C THR A 85 12.19 2.33 -1.61
N ILE A 86 10.89 2.58 -1.43
CA ILE A 86 10.06 1.92 -0.44
C ILE A 86 9.55 0.60 -1.01
N ILE A 87 9.62 -0.49 -0.23
CA ILE A 87 9.03 -1.78 -0.64
C ILE A 87 7.76 -2.01 0.18
N ILE A 88 6.63 -2.10 -0.53
CA ILE A 88 5.29 -2.28 0.04
C ILE A 88 4.81 -3.71 -0.22
N GLY A 89 4.67 -4.54 0.82
CA GLY A 89 4.06 -5.86 0.67
C GLY A 89 2.53 -5.74 0.54
N ASP A 90 1.99 -6.00 -0.66
CA ASP A 90 0.54 -6.05 -0.82
C ASP A 90 0.00 -7.41 -0.36
N ALA A 91 -0.35 -7.48 0.92
CA ALA A 91 -0.69 -8.70 1.64
C ALA A 91 -2.10 -8.68 2.26
N LYS A 92 -2.70 -7.49 2.43
CA LYS A 92 -4.02 -7.24 3.04
C LYS A 92 -4.24 -8.01 4.35
N ARG A 93 -3.19 -8.11 5.17
CA ARG A 93 -3.23 -8.81 6.47
C ARG A 93 -4.12 -8.06 7.47
N GLY A 94 -4.55 -8.75 8.51
CA GLY A 94 -5.32 -8.20 9.61
C GLY A 94 -5.85 -9.33 10.48
N ASP A 95 -5.39 -9.40 11.73
CA ASP A 95 -5.76 -10.45 12.68
C ASP A 95 -5.50 -9.98 14.11
N ILE A 96 -6.10 -10.65 15.09
CA ILE A 96 -6.00 -10.30 16.52
C ILE A 96 -4.86 -11.03 17.23
N GLY A 97 -4.41 -10.45 18.34
CA GLY A 97 -3.58 -11.14 19.34
C GLY A 97 -2.31 -11.78 18.76
N PRO A 98 -1.98 -13.04 19.14
CA PRO A 98 -0.75 -13.71 18.71
C PRO A 98 -0.62 -13.88 17.18
N SER A 99 -1.74 -14.03 16.47
CA SER A 99 -1.74 -14.13 15.01
C SER A 99 -1.31 -12.82 14.36
N GLY A 100 -1.81 -11.68 14.86
CA GLY A 100 -1.38 -10.36 14.41
C GLY A 100 0.12 -10.12 14.60
N GLU A 101 0.68 -10.54 15.74
CA GLU A 101 2.12 -10.48 16.01
C GLU A 101 2.94 -11.39 15.06
N ALA A 102 2.43 -12.59 14.76
CA ALA A 102 3.06 -13.50 13.81
C ALA A 102 3.09 -12.92 12.38
N TYR A 103 1.99 -12.32 11.92
CA TYR A 103 1.97 -11.62 10.64
C TYR A 103 2.89 -10.41 10.63
N THR A 104 2.94 -9.63 11.70
CA THR A 104 3.84 -8.46 11.82
C THR A 104 5.30 -8.87 11.66
N ARG A 105 5.72 -9.91 12.40
CA ARG A 105 7.07 -10.50 12.27
C ARG A 105 7.34 -10.99 10.84
N ALA A 106 6.41 -11.72 10.25
CA ALA A 106 6.58 -12.20 8.88
C ALA A 106 6.78 -11.03 7.90
N MET A 107 5.97 -9.97 8.00
CA MET A 107 6.01 -8.85 7.06
C MET A 107 7.24 -7.95 7.24
N PHE A 108 7.60 -7.61 8.47
CA PHE A 108 8.60 -6.58 8.74
C PHE A 108 9.97 -7.12 9.15
N GLU A 109 10.05 -8.33 9.70
CA GLU A 109 11.31 -8.93 10.14
C GLU A 109 11.80 -10.01 9.16
N VAL A 110 10.93 -10.90 8.71
CA VAL A 110 11.30 -11.98 7.78
C VAL A 110 11.44 -11.43 6.35
N TRP A 111 10.38 -10.83 5.81
CA TRP A 111 10.43 -10.24 4.46
C TRP A 111 11.06 -8.85 4.43
N GLY A 112 11.09 -8.12 5.55
CA GLY A 112 11.74 -6.81 5.60
C GLY A 112 11.03 -5.70 4.82
N PHE A 113 9.71 -5.82 4.60
CA PHE A 113 8.92 -4.76 3.94
C PHE A 113 8.96 -3.45 4.74
N ASP A 114 8.91 -2.31 4.05
CA ASP A 114 8.82 -0.99 4.70
C ASP A 114 7.39 -0.67 5.11
N ALA A 115 6.42 -1.13 4.30
CA ALA A 115 5.02 -1.06 4.63
C ALA A 115 4.24 -2.25 4.06
N VAL A 116 3.01 -2.45 4.52
CA VAL A 116 2.11 -3.48 3.98
C VAL A 116 0.70 -2.95 3.79
N THR A 117 -0.03 -3.51 2.83
CA THR A 117 -1.48 -3.29 2.76
C THR A 117 -2.18 -4.08 3.88
N PHE A 118 -3.21 -3.49 4.46
CA PHE A 118 -3.86 -3.99 5.68
C PHE A 118 -5.39 -3.98 5.54
N ASN A 119 -6.06 -5.01 6.03
CA ASN A 119 -7.52 -5.08 6.09
C ASN A 119 -7.98 -4.79 7.53
N ALA A 120 -8.58 -3.63 7.74
CA ALA A 120 -9.02 -3.15 9.06
C ALA A 120 -10.45 -3.56 9.44
N TRP A 121 -11.05 -4.54 8.74
CA TRP A 121 -12.39 -5.02 9.05
C TRP A 121 -12.58 -5.44 10.51
N GLY A 122 -11.55 -6.02 11.12
CA GLY A 122 -11.61 -6.47 12.52
C GLY A 122 -11.48 -5.37 13.58
N GLY A 123 -11.25 -4.11 13.17
CA GLY A 123 -11.15 -2.97 14.10
C GLY A 123 -9.72 -2.68 14.59
N GLN A 124 -9.61 -1.77 15.56
CA GLN A 124 -8.34 -1.15 15.95
C GLN A 124 -7.31 -2.16 16.50
N ASP A 125 -7.75 -3.10 17.32
CA ASP A 125 -6.88 -4.08 17.97
C ASP A 125 -6.11 -4.95 16.97
N THR A 126 -6.67 -5.20 15.79
CA THR A 126 -6.01 -5.97 14.73
C THR A 126 -4.77 -5.29 14.14
N LEU A 127 -4.72 -3.95 14.12
CA LEU A 127 -3.61 -3.20 13.53
C LEU A 127 -2.55 -2.79 14.54
N LEU A 128 -2.86 -2.85 15.85
CA LEU A 128 -1.93 -2.44 16.91
C LEU A 128 -0.54 -3.08 16.79
N PRO A 129 -0.40 -4.39 16.50
CA PRO A 129 0.93 -4.99 16.29
C PRO A 129 1.74 -4.32 15.17
N PHE A 130 1.07 -3.94 14.07
CA PHE A 130 1.72 -3.43 12.87
C PHE A 130 2.16 -1.97 12.98
N VAL A 131 1.52 -1.18 13.84
CA VAL A 131 1.78 0.27 13.94
C VAL A 131 2.70 0.65 15.09
N LYS A 132 3.14 -0.31 15.91
CA LYS A 132 4.05 -0.08 17.06
C LYS A 132 5.38 0.53 16.65
N ASP A 133 5.97 0.08 15.54
CA ASP A 133 7.23 0.60 15.04
C ASP A 133 6.99 1.77 14.06
N PRO A 134 7.36 3.02 14.41
CA PRO A 134 7.18 4.16 13.53
C PRO A 134 8.05 4.11 12.25
N ASN A 135 9.02 3.19 12.19
CA ASN A 135 9.85 2.98 10.99
C ASN A 135 9.17 2.08 9.94
N ARG A 136 8.05 1.42 10.31
CA ARG A 136 7.23 0.58 9.45
C ARG A 136 5.86 1.22 9.22
N GLY A 137 5.28 1.03 8.04
CA GLY A 137 3.99 1.59 7.67
C GLY A 137 2.91 0.54 7.39
N ILE A 138 1.65 0.97 7.44
CA ILE A 138 0.54 0.22 6.86
C ILE A 138 -0.31 1.08 5.94
N PHE A 139 -0.89 0.48 4.92
CA PHE A 139 -1.92 1.10 4.07
C PHE A 139 -3.25 0.36 4.26
N ILE A 140 -4.18 0.98 4.99
CA ILE A 140 -5.49 0.38 5.27
C ILE A 140 -6.34 0.40 3.99
N TRP A 141 -6.87 -0.76 3.61
CA TRP A 141 -7.78 -0.89 2.49
C TRP A 141 -9.11 -0.18 2.78
N CYS A 142 -9.22 1.08 2.31
CA CYS A 142 -10.32 1.97 2.65
C CYS A 142 -11.42 1.94 1.60
N ARG A 143 -11.10 2.32 0.35
CA ARG A 143 -11.98 2.15 -0.80
C ARG A 143 -11.24 1.53 -1.97
N GLY A 144 -11.59 0.29 -2.32
CA GLY A 144 -11.02 -0.41 -3.47
C GLY A 144 -11.37 0.25 -4.81
N SER A 145 -10.63 -0.07 -5.87
CA SER A 145 -10.93 0.35 -7.25
C SER A 145 -11.92 -0.57 -7.96
N ASN A 146 -12.18 -1.76 -7.41
CA ASN A 146 -13.09 -2.74 -7.98
C ASN A 146 -14.55 -2.25 -7.96
N PRO A 147 -15.39 -2.68 -8.93
CA PRO A 147 -16.80 -2.29 -8.97
C PRO A 147 -17.58 -2.67 -7.72
N SER A 148 -17.39 -3.91 -7.22
CA SER A 148 -18.12 -4.46 -6.06
C SER A 148 -17.69 -3.88 -4.71
N ALA A 149 -16.71 -2.98 -4.66
CA ALA A 149 -16.35 -2.38 -3.37
C ALA A 149 -17.49 -1.51 -2.81
N ALA A 150 -18.43 -1.04 -3.65
CA ALA A 150 -19.63 -0.35 -3.22
C ALA A 150 -20.56 -1.21 -2.35
N ASP A 151 -20.48 -2.55 -2.44
CA ASP A 151 -21.36 -3.47 -1.72
C ASP A 151 -21.29 -3.29 -0.19
N PHE A 152 -20.11 -2.92 0.31
CA PHE A 152 -19.88 -2.63 1.73
C PHE A 152 -19.33 -1.23 1.97
N GLN A 153 -18.36 -0.79 1.17
CA GLN A 153 -17.56 0.39 1.51
C GLN A 153 -18.38 1.68 1.32
N ASP A 154 -19.39 1.65 0.44
CA ASP A 154 -20.27 2.79 0.20
C ASP A 154 -21.58 2.71 1.03
N LEU A 155 -21.75 1.67 1.86
CA LEU A 155 -22.92 1.54 2.73
C LEU A 155 -23.00 2.71 3.71
N PRO A 156 -24.17 3.34 3.86
CA PRO A 156 -24.33 4.43 4.81
C PRO A 156 -24.41 3.89 6.24
N VAL A 157 -23.56 4.42 7.11
CA VAL A 157 -23.52 4.08 8.54
C VAL A 157 -23.81 5.32 9.39
N ASP A 158 -24.53 5.13 10.49
CA ASP A 158 -24.77 6.19 11.47
C ASP A 158 -23.59 6.28 12.43
N THR A 159 -23.00 7.47 12.52
CA THR A 159 -21.87 7.77 13.42
C THR A 159 -22.24 8.90 14.36
N PRO A 160 -21.48 9.14 15.45
CA PRO A 160 -21.70 10.32 16.28
C PRO A 160 -21.57 11.66 15.54
N GLN A 161 -20.94 11.68 14.35
CA GLN A 161 -20.78 12.87 13.49
C GLN A 161 -21.81 12.95 12.37
N GLY A 162 -22.80 12.04 12.35
CA GLY A 162 -23.84 11.95 11.33
C GLY A 162 -23.70 10.71 10.45
N ARG A 163 -24.58 10.62 9.45
CA ARG A 163 -24.64 9.50 8.52
C ARG A 163 -23.64 9.68 7.38
N VAL A 164 -22.70 8.76 7.25
CA VAL A 164 -21.62 8.80 6.24
C VAL A 164 -21.43 7.42 5.60
N PRO A 165 -20.84 7.31 4.40
CA PRO A 165 -20.41 6.01 3.87
C PRO A 165 -19.38 5.33 4.77
N LEU A 166 -19.38 4.00 4.81
CA LEU A 166 -18.47 3.21 5.65
C LEU A 166 -16.99 3.54 5.40
N TYR A 167 -16.58 3.76 4.15
CA TYR A 167 -15.19 4.11 3.84
C TYR A 167 -14.78 5.45 4.49
N GLN A 168 -15.67 6.44 4.56
CA GLN A 168 -15.40 7.71 5.24
C GLN A 168 -15.30 7.52 6.75
N HIS A 169 -16.15 6.67 7.32
CA HIS A 169 -16.05 6.32 8.74
C HIS A 169 -14.70 5.65 9.04
N LEU A 170 -14.27 4.71 8.20
CA LEU A 170 -12.97 4.05 8.31
C LEU A 170 -11.81 5.03 8.15
N ALA A 171 -11.88 5.99 7.23
CA ALA A 171 -10.88 7.03 7.07
C ALA A 171 -10.71 7.88 8.35
N ARG A 172 -11.81 8.28 8.99
CA ARG A 172 -11.77 9.00 10.29
C ARG A 172 -11.17 8.14 11.39
N ALA A 173 -11.54 6.86 11.45
CA ALA A 173 -11.01 5.94 12.43
C ALA A 173 -9.49 5.77 12.25
N ALA A 174 -9.01 5.63 11.01
CA ALA A 174 -7.60 5.55 10.70
C ALA A 174 -6.82 6.79 11.17
N VAL A 175 -7.36 8.00 10.99
CA VAL A 175 -6.77 9.23 11.56
C VAL A 175 -6.63 9.12 13.07
N SER A 176 -7.69 8.69 13.77
CA SER A 176 -7.64 8.56 15.24
C SER A 176 -6.67 7.48 15.73
N TRP A 177 -6.40 6.46 14.91
CA TRP A 177 -5.48 5.37 15.25
C TRP A 177 -4.02 5.73 14.93
N ASN A 178 -3.77 6.76 14.12
CA ASN A 178 -2.47 7.08 13.56
C ASN A 178 -1.54 7.86 14.53
N HIS A 179 -1.35 7.35 15.75
CA HIS A 179 -0.55 8.02 16.77
C HIS A 179 0.94 8.17 16.42
N ASN A 180 1.47 7.25 15.61
CA ASN A 180 2.88 7.21 15.19
C ASN A 180 3.11 7.82 13.80
N GLY A 181 2.05 8.32 13.14
CA GLY A 181 2.13 8.88 11.80
C GLY A 181 2.41 7.85 10.71
N ASN A 182 2.33 6.54 10.96
CA ASN A 182 2.71 5.47 10.04
C ASN A 182 1.54 4.72 9.39
N ILE A 183 0.33 5.29 9.45
CA ILE A 183 -0.86 4.78 8.76
C ILE A 183 -1.13 5.60 7.50
N GLY A 184 -1.33 4.91 6.38
CA GLY A 184 -1.88 5.42 5.13
C GLY A 184 -3.17 4.71 4.74
N LEU A 185 -3.78 5.13 3.63
CA LEU A 185 -5.02 4.53 3.11
C LEU A 185 -4.84 4.05 1.67
N VAL A 186 -5.51 2.96 1.31
CA VAL A 186 -5.66 2.54 -0.09
C VAL A 186 -6.97 3.08 -0.62
N MET A 187 -6.89 3.87 -1.69
CA MET A 187 -8.04 4.50 -2.36
C MET A 187 -8.00 4.23 -3.87
N GLY A 188 -9.09 3.74 -4.46
CA GLY A 188 -9.13 3.43 -5.88
C GLY A 188 -9.09 4.67 -6.78
N ALA A 189 -8.23 4.65 -7.81
CA ALA A 189 -8.12 5.73 -8.81
C ALA A 189 -9.41 5.97 -9.62
N THR A 190 -10.32 4.99 -9.66
CA THR A 190 -11.56 5.01 -10.45
C THR A 190 -12.64 5.95 -9.89
N TYR A 191 -12.45 6.48 -8.67
CA TYR A 191 -13.41 7.37 -8.02
C TYR A 191 -12.76 8.69 -7.52
N PRO A 192 -12.34 9.61 -8.41
CA PRO A 192 -11.60 10.83 -8.02
C PRO A 192 -12.31 11.71 -6.99
N LYS A 193 -13.66 11.75 -7.01
CA LYS A 193 -14.43 12.49 -6.01
C LYS A 193 -14.28 11.89 -4.60
N GLN A 194 -14.44 10.57 -4.48
CA GLN A 194 -14.28 9.88 -3.19
C GLN A 194 -12.83 9.98 -2.70
N LEU A 195 -11.86 9.96 -3.62
CA LEU A 195 -10.44 10.21 -3.31
C LEU A 195 -10.23 11.61 -2.74
N ALA A 196 -10.80 12.65 -3.38
CA ALA A 196 -10.72 14.02 -2.90
C ALA A 196 -11.40 14.20 -1.53
N ASP A 197 -12.57 13.60 -1.33
CA ASP A 197 -13.28 13.62 -0.04
C ASP A 197 -12.41 13.03 1.08
N VAL A 198 -11.72 11.90 0.81
CA VAL A 198 -10.80 11.29 1.79
C VAL A 198 -9.53 12.12 2.00
N ARG A 199 -8.97 12.73 0.95
CA ARG A 199 -7.83 13.64 1.09
C ARG A 199 -8.16 14.83 1.98
N GLU A 200 -9.35 15.42 1.87
CA GLU A 200 -9.79 16.50 2.77
C GLU A 200 -9.87 16.02 4.24
N MET A 201 -10.34 14.80 4.46
CA MET A 201 -10.47 14.22 5.80
C MET A 201 -9.12 13.81 6.43
N CYS A 202 -8.14 13.46 5.59
CA CYS A 202 -6.85 12.90 5.99
C CYS A 202 -5.70 13.66 5.28
N PRO A 203 -5.51 14.97 5.53
CA PRO A 203 -4.68 15.84 4.70
C PRO A 203 -3.22 15.41 4.60
N ASP A 204 -2.66 14.84 5.68
CA ASP A 204 -1.23 14.50 5.77
C ASP A 204 -0.94 12.99 5.65
N MET A 205 -1.98 12.15 5.58
CA MET A 205 -1.78 10.70 5.47
C MET A 205 -1.39 10.31 4.04
N PRO A 206 -0.45 9.38 3.84
CA PRO A 206 -0.12 8.91 2.50
C PRO A 206 -1.27 8.09 1.91
N LEU A 207 -1.56 8.30 0.62
CA LEU A 207 -2.55 7.51 -0.12
C LEU A 207 -1.85 6.59 -1.12
N LEU A 208 -2.13 5.29 -1.01
CA LEU A 208 -1.76 4.31 -2.04
C LEU A 208 -2.92 4.18 -3.01
N VAL A 209 -2.71 4.62 -4.26
CA VAL A 209 -3.81 4.78 -5.24
C VAL A 209 -3.70 3.77 -6.39
N PRO A 210 -4.16 2.51 -6.21
CA PRO A 210 -4.18 1.54 -7.30
C PRO A 210 -5.31 1.83 -8.30
N GLY A 211 -5.14 1.33 -9.53
CA GLY A 211 -6.20 1.31 -10.54
C GLY A 211 -5.96 2.21 -11.76
N VAL A 212 -4.89 3.00 -11.78
CA VAL A 212 -4.41 3.66 -13.01
C VAL A 212 -3.93 2.59 -14.01
N GLY A 213 -4.18 2.79 -15.31
CA GLY A 213 -3.82 1.84 -16.36
C GLY A 213 -4.91 0.80 -16.60
N THR A 214 -4.64 -0.48 -16.30
CA THR A 214 -5.51 -1.62 -16.66
C THR A 214 -6.95 -1.51 -16.14
N GLN A 215 -7.16 -0.84 -14.99
CA GLN A 215 -8.50 -0.71 -14.39
C GLN A 215 -9.21 0.59 -14.80
N GLY A 216 -8.62 1.38 -15.72
CA GLY A 216 -9.26 2.55 -16.32
C GLY A 216 -9.30 3.80 -15.44
N GLY A 217 -8.54 3.83 -14.33
CA GLY A 217 -8.37 5.05 -13.53
C GLY A 217 -7.65 6.15 -14.31
N ASP A 218 -8.20 7.36 -14.27
CA ASP A 218 -7.60 8.55 -14.86
C ASP A 218 -6.42 9.02 -14.01
N LEU A 219 -5.22 9.01 -14.58
CA LEU A 219 -3.98 9.39 -13.88
C LEU A 219 -4.01 10.85 -13.42
N GLU A 220 -4.39 11.78 -14.29
CA GLU A 220 -4.35 13.20 -13.96
C GLU A 220 -5.38 13.54 -12.88
N ALA A 221 -6.59 13.01 -13.01
CA ALA A 221 -7.64 13.21 -12.02
C ALA A 221 -7.26 12.58 -10.67
N ALA A 222 -6.69 11.37 -10.68
CA ALA A 222 -6.24 10.69 -9.47
C ALA A 222 -5.13 11.45 -8.75
N VAL A 223 -4.13 11.95 -9.49
CA VAL A 223 -3.04 12.76 -8.90
C VAL A 223 -3.59 14.07 -8.34
N ARG A 224 -4.39 14.81 -9.10
CA ARG A 224 -4.97 16.09 -8.63
C ARG A 224 -5.83 15.94 -7.37
N ALA A 225 -6.58 14.85 -7.27
CA ALA A 225 -7.42 14.57 -6.10
C ALA A 225 -6.64 13.92 -4.94
N GLY A 226 -5.53 13.24 -5.23
CA GLY A 226 -4.83 12.38 -4.29
C GLY A 226 -3.66 13.04 -3.57
N VAL A 227 -3.01 14.06 -4.13
CA VAL A 227 -1.81 14.66 -3.49
C VAL A 227 -2.14 15.52 -2.27
N ASP A 228 -1.18 15.64 -1.34
CA ASP A 228 -1.23 16.58 -0.22
C ASP A 228 -1.11 18.04 -0.69
N SER A 229 -1.20 18.99 0.25
CA SER A 229 -1.09 20.44 -0.04
C SER A 229 0.28 20.88 -0.59
N HIS A 230 1.29 20.00 -0.52
CA HIS A 230 2.63 20.20 -1.06
C HIS A 230 2.85 19.45 -2.37
N GLY A 231 1.83 18.79 -2.92
CA GLY A 231 1.93 17.99 -4.14
C GLY A 231 2.61 16.64 -3.94
N ARG A 232 2.69 16.14 -2.70
CA ARG A 232 3.30 14.86 -2.31
C ARG A 232 2.22 13.79 -2.06
N ARG A 233 2.68 12.60 -1.65
CA ARG A 233 1.94 11.38 -1.27
C ARG A 233 0.52 11.54 -0.70
#